data_AF-A0A7X3L7H4-F1
#
_entry.id   AF-A0A7X3L7H4-F1
#
_cell.length_a   1.000
_cell.length_b   1.000
_cell.length_c   1.000
_cell.angle_alpha   90.00
_cell.angle_beta   90.00
_cell.angle_gamma   90.00
#
_symmetry.space_group_name_H-M   'P 1'
#
loop_
_entity.id
_entity.type
_entity.pdbx_description
1 polymer ?
#
loop_
_entity_poly.entity_id
_entity_poly.type
_entity_poly.pdbx_seq_one_letter_code
_entity_poly.pdbx_strand_id
1 'polypeptide(L)'
;MDQAVGHLHQAVSCVSAGAEQAAATALTADADASAGVQAIAETQQCIQALALDMQASNAVIHALAANTRQIGHVLEVIHAVAEQTNLLALNAAIEAARAGEQGRGFAVVADEVRQLAQRTQRATGEIQSMIQALQGGAEHSVVAMQRSQELVQRCVEYTGNTVQLLDRVHCSIEAIKSIGVSTREQLTAAAEVERLIEQARGIAADTARGAAEVAEDSLRLERLAGNLSGLCAGFRISGPAPSRQQALLQASAPVALLPA
;
A
#
# COMPACT_ATOMS: atom_id res chain seq x y z
N MET A 1 -39.62 16.89 17.06
CA MET A 1 -38.27 16.86 17.66
C MET A 1 -37.90 15.47 18.17
N ASP A 2 -38.77 14.73 18.87
CA ASP A 2 -38.47 13.35 19.32
C ASP A 2 -38.03 12.40 18.19
N GLN A 3 -38.65 12.46 17.00
CA GLN A 3 -38.18 11.68 15.86
C GLN A 3 -36.77 12.08 15.39
N ALA A 4 -36.43 13.37 15.41
CA ALA A 4 -35.11 13.84 14.96
C ALA A 4 -33.99 13.41 15.92
N VAL A 5 -34.25 13.41 17.24
CA VAL A 5 -33.31 12.93 18.25
C VAL A 5 -33.15 11.42 18.18
N GLY A 6 -34.24 10.66 18.03
CA GLY A 6 -34.18 9.21 17.82
C GLY A 6 -33.42 8.82 16.55
N HIS A 7 -33.64 9.54 15.44
CA HIS A 7 -32.89 9.33 14.20
C HIS A 7 -31.40 9.67 14.35
N LEU A 8 -31.05 10.74 15.09
CA LEU A 8 -29.66 11.08 15.40
C LEU A 8 -28.98 9.95 16.18
N HIS A 9 -29.62 9.47 17.26
CA HIS A 9 -29.08 8.40 18.10
C HIS A 9 -28.86 7.11 17.31
N GLN A 10 -29.83 6.72 16.49
CA GLN A 10 -29.75 5.53 15.65
C GLN A 10 -28.65 5.66 14.58
N ALA A 11 -28.52 6.83 13.96
CA ALA A 11 -27.47 7.09 12.98
C ALA A 11 -26.07 7.04 13.59
N VAL A 12 -25.86 7.69 14.76
CA VAL A 12 -24.55 7.69 15.44
C VAL A 12 -24.19 6.30 15.96
N SER A 13 -25.16 5.55 16.49
CA SER A 13 -24.94 4.16 16.91
C SER A 13 -24.55 3.25 15.74
N CYS A 14 -25.20 3.40 14.58
CA CYS A 14 -24.86 2.67 13.36
C CYS A 14 -23.43 3.00 12.88
N VAL A 15 -23.07 4.30 12.86
CA VAL A 15 -21.73 4.75 12.50
C VAL A 15 -20.68 4.21 13.48
N SER A 16 -20.97 4.15 14.78
CA SER A 16 -20.07 3.54 15.76
C SER A 16 -19.86 2.05 15.54
N ALA A 17 -20.91 1.28 15.31
CA ALA A 17 -20.78 -0.15 15.03
C ALA A 17 -19.93 -0.37 13.77
N GLY A 18 -20.15 0.44 12.73
CA GLY A 18 -19.33 0.42 11.52
C GLY A 18 -17.86 0.78 11.78
N ALA A 19 -17.60 1.78 12.63
CA ALA A 19 -16.25 2.21 12.98
C ALA A 19 -15.51 1.16 13.84
N GLU A 20 -16.18 0.49 14.77
CA GLU A 20 -15.60 -0.61 15.56
C GLU A 20 -15.26 -1.81 14.67
N GLN A 21 -16.15 -2.17 13.73
CA GLN A 21 -15.90 -3.21 12.73
C GLN A 21 -14.70 -2.85 11.83
N ALA A 22 -14.63 -1.59 11.38
CA ALA A 22 -13.53 -1.09 10.57
C ALA A 22 -12.20 -1.12 11.33
N ALA A 23 -12.19 -0.73 12.60
CA ALA A 23 -11.01 -0.80 13.47
C ALA A 23 -10.56 -2.25 13.69
N ALA A 24 -11.48 -3.19 13.90
CA ALA A 24 -11.15 -4.61 14.02
C ALA A 24 -10.53 -5.17 12.73
N THR A 25 -11.09 -4.82 11.57
CA THR A 25 -10.55 -5.19 10.26
C THR A 25 -9.19 -4.53 10.01
N ALA A 26 -8.99 -3.30 10.47
CA ALA A 26 -7.72 -2.59 10.37
C ALA A 26 -6.63 -3.28 11.21
N LEU A 27 -6.95 -3.81 12.40
CA LEU A 27 -6.01 -4.58 13.22
C LEU A 27 -5.56 -5.87 12.53
N THR A 28 -6.46 -6.60 11.87
CA THR A 28 -6.06 -7.79 11.11
C THR A 28 -5.20 -7.41 9.91
N ALA A 29 -5.56 -6.35 9.19
CA ALA A 29 -4.76 -5.84 8.08
C ALA A 29 -3.36 -5.36 8.53
N ASP A 30 -3.24 -4.85 9.75
CA ASP A 30 -1.96 -4.41 10.34
C ASP A 30 -1.02 -5.59 10.60
N ALA A 31 -1.58 -6.68 11.15
CA ALA A 31 -0.86 -7.93 11.35
C ALA A 31 -0.41 -8.53 10.01
N ASP A 32 -1.30 -8.57 9.01
CA ASP A 32 -0.98 -9.07 7.68
C ASP A 32 0.08 -8.22 6.97
N ALA A 33 -0.01 -6.89 7.08
CA ALA A 33 0.98 -5.97 6.52
C ALA A 33 2.35 -6.16 7.19
N SER A 34 2.38 -6.30 8.51
CA SER A 34 3.61 -6.55 9.27
C SER A 34 4.26 -7.90 8.89
N ALA A 35 3.45 -8.95 8.75
CA ALA A 35 3.91 -10.24 8.25
C ALA A 35 4.44 -10.13 6.80
N GLY A 36 3.80 -9.32 5.97
CA GLY A 36 4.25 -9.01 4.61
C GLY A 36 5.62 -8.33 4.59
N VAL A 37 5.87 -7.36 5.49
CA VAL A 37 7.18 -6.70 5.63
C VAL A 37 8.26 -7.73 5.99
N GLN A 38 7.98 -8.62 6.94
CA GLN A 38 8.92 -9.68 7.33
C GLN A 38 9.22 -10.64 6.16
N ALA A 39 8.18 -11.10 5.44
CA ALA A 39 8.35 -11.98 4.28
C ALA A 39 9.18 -11.32 3.17
N ILE A 40 9.04 -10.01 2.95
CA ILE A 40 9.87 -9.27 1.99
C ILE A 40 11.31 -9.15 2.48
N ALA A 41 11.53 -8.93 3.77
CA ALA A 41 12.89 -8.89 4.34
C ALA A 41 13.62 -10.24 4.14
N GLU A 42 12.94 -11.36 4.39
CA GLU A 42 13.47 -12.70 4.11
C GLU A 42 13.73 -12.90 2.60
N THR A 43 12.81 -12.45 1.75
CA THR A 43 12.99 -12.48 0.28
C THR A 43 14.21 -11.68 -0.14
N GLN A 44 14.45 -10.51 0.45
CA GLN A 44 15.61 -9.68 0.15
C GLN A 44 16.93 -10.37 0.55
N GLN A 45 16.97 -11.07 1.68
CA GLN A 45 18.12 -11.87 2.09
C GLN A 45 18.39 -13.01 1.10
N CYS A 46 17.35 -13.73 0.67
CA CYS A 46 17.46 -14.77 -0.35
C CYS A 46 17.99 -14.22 -1.69
N ILE A 47 17.53 -13.05 -2.12
CA ILE A 47 18.00 -12.39 -3.35
C ILE A 47 19.48 -12.01 -3.22
N GLN A 48 19.92 -11.50 -2.06
CA GLN A 48 21.33 -11.17 -1.83
C GLN A 48 22.22 -12.42 -1.84
N ALA A 49 21.78 -13.51 -1.19
CA ALA A 49 22.49 -14.78 -1.23
C ALA A 49 22.61 -15.32 -2.67
N LEU A 50 21.51 -15.26 -3.43
CA LEU A 50 21.50 -15.64 -4.84
C LEU A 50 22.48 -14.80 -5.67
N ALA A 51 22.56 -13.50 -5.42
CA ALA A 51 23.51 -12.62 -6.10
C ALA A 51 24.98 -13.04 -5.86
N LEU A 52 25.31 -13.44 -4.62
CA LEU A 52 26.65 -13.93 -4.26
C LEU A 52 26.96 -15.28 -4.91
N ASP A 53 26.03 -16.22 -4.88
CA ASP A 53 26.18 -17.54 -5.52
C ASP A 53 26.38 -17.41 -7.05
N MET A 54 25.69 -16.43 -7.64
CA MET A 54 25.88 -16.06 -9.03
C MET A 54 27.26 -15.42 -9.30
N GLN A 55 27.80 -14.61 -8.41
CA GLN A 55 29.16 -14.10 -8.60
C GLN A 55 30.19 -15.23 -8.51
N ALA A 56 30.03 -16.14 -7.56
CA ALA A 56 30.89 -17.31 -7.39
C ALA A 56 30.84 -18.23 -8.61
N SER A 57 29.64 -18.55 -9.10
CA SER A 57 29.46 -19.41 -10.28
C SER A 57 30.06 -18.78 -11.55
N ASN A 58 30.02 -17.45 -11.68
CA ASN A 58 30.62 -16.73 -12.80
C ASN A 58 32.16 -16.85 -12.77
N ALA A 59 32.76 -16.73 -11.58
CA ALA A 59 34.20 -16.95 -11.41
C ALA A 59 34.63 -18.37 -11.81
N VAL A 60 33.84 -19.39 -11.45
CA VAL A 60 34.10 -20.80 -11.83
C VAL A 60 34.03 -20.99 -13.33
N ILE A 61 33.02 -20.42 -14.00
CA ILE A 61 32.87 -20.52 -15.45
C ILE A 61 34.00 -19.79 -16.18
N HIS A 62 34.42 -18.62 -15.70
CA HIS A 62 35.58 -17.93 -16.25
C HIS A 62 36.88 -18.74 -16.11
N ALA A 63 37.09 -19.39 -14.97
CA ALA A 63 38.22 -20.30 -14.78
C ALA A 63 38.14 -21.50 -15.74
N LEU A 64 36.96 -22.08 -15.94
CA LEU A 64 36.74 -23.16 -16.91
C LEU A 64 37.07 -22.71 -18.35
N ALA A 65 36.64 -21.51 -18.75
CA ALA A 65 36.93 -20.93 -20.06
C ALA A 65 38.44 -20.70 -20.26
N ALA A 66 39.15 -20.24 -19.22
CA ALA A 66 40.60 -20.07 -19.26
C ALA A 66 41.33 -21.42 -19.39
N ASN A 67 40.95 -22.41 -18.57
CA ASN A 67 41.56 -23.74 -18.59
C ASN A 67 41.34 -24.46 -19.93
N THR A 68 40.13 -24.38 -20.49
CA THR A 68 39.83 -24.97 -21.81
C THR A 68 40.60 -24.30 -22.94
N ARG A 69 40.85 -22.98 -22.86
CA ARG A 69 41.73 -22.28 -23.81
C ARG A 69 43.18 -22.78 -23.71
N GLN A 70 43.68 -22.98 -22.49
CA GLN A 70 45.04 -23.52 -22.28
C GLN A 70 45.17 -24.96 -22.80
N ILE A 71 44.15 -25.80 -22.59
CA ILE A 71 44.11 -27.15 -23.16
C ILE A 71 44.10 -27.09 -24.69
N GLY A 72 43.34 -26.17 -25.28
CA GLY A 72 43.34 -25.94 -26.73
C GLY A 72 44.74 -25.67 -27.28
N HIS A 73 45.51 -24.80 -26.62
CA HIS A 73 46.89 -24.51 -27.04
C HIS A 73 47.82 -25.74 -26.93
N VAL A 74 47.67 -26.55 -25.89
CA VAL A 74 48.44 -27.81 -25.75
C VAL A 74 48.09 -28.79 -26.87
N LEU A 75 46.82 -28.89 -27.25
CA LEU A 75 46.38 -29.75 -28.35
C LEU A 75 46.93 -29.31 -29.70
N GLU A 76 47.01 -28.00 -29.96
CA GLU A 76 47.66 -27.45 -31.18
C GLU A 76 49.13 -27.90 -31.27
N VAL A 77 49.87 -27.86 -30.16
CA VAL A 77 51.25 -28.34 -30.10
C VAL A 77 51.34 -29.85 -30.37
N ILE A 78 50.46 -30.66 -29.75
CA ILE A 78 50.45 -32.12 -29.98
C ILE A 78 50.10 -32.44 -31.43
N HIS A 79 49.13 -31.73 -32.02
CA HIS A 79 48.77 -31.89 -33.43
C HIS A 79 49.97 -31.59 -34.35
N ALA A 80 50.68 -30.49 -34.10
CA ALA A 80 51.87 -30.12 -34.86
C ALA A 80 53.00 -31.16 -34.71
N VAL A 81 53.22 -31.70 -33.49
CA VAL A 81 54.21 -32.78 -33.25
C VAL A 81 53.81 -34.06 -33.98
N ALA A 82 52.53 -34.43 -33.96
CA ALA A 82 52.05 -35.61 -34.67
C ALA A 82 52.19 -35.45 -36.19
N GLU A 83 51.93 -34.25 -36.73
CA GLU A 83 52.14 -33.92 -38.14
C GLU A 83 53.62 -34.02 -38.54
N GLN A 84 54.52 -33.45 -37.73
CA GLN A 84 55.96 -33.53 -37.95
C GLN A 84 56.45 -34.98 -37.85
N THR A 85 55.93 -35.77 -36.91
CA THR A 85 56.25 -37.19 -36.76
C THR A 85 55.78 -37.99 -37.96
N ASN A 86 54.59 -37.70 -38.50
CA ASN A 86 54.08 -38.32 -39.71
C ASN A 86 54.97 -38.02 -40.94
N LEU A 87 55.44 -36.77 -41.08
CA LEU A 87 56.38 -36.38 -42.14
C LEU A 87 57.75 -37.05 -41.99
N LEU A 88 58.28 -37.13 -40.76
CA LEU A 88 59.54 -37.81 -40.46
C LEU A 88 59.46 -39.32 -40.77
N ALA A 89 58.36 -39.96 -40.38
CA ALA A 89 58.09 -41.36 -40.65
C ALA A 89 57.98 -41.64 -42.16
N LEU A 90 57.33 -40.74 -42.91
CA LEU A 90 57.26 -40.83 -44.37
C LEU A 90 58.66 -40.76 -45.01
N ASN A 91 59.49 -39.81 -44.59
CA ASN A 91 60.86 -39.69 -45.09
C ASN A 91 61.70 -40.94 -44.76
N ALA A 92 61.54 -41.49 -43.56
CA ALA A 92 62.21 -42.74 -43.16
C ALA A 92 61.75 -43.95 -43.99
N ALA A 93 60.45 -44.05 -44.30
CA ALA A 93 59.92 -45.10 -45.16
C ALA A 93 60.48 -45.01 -46.60
N ILE A 94 60.61 -43.79 -47.13
CA ILE A 94 61.23 -43.54 -48.45
C ILE A 94 62.70 -43.99 -48.44
N GLU A 95 63.48 -43.62 -47.43
CA GLU A 95 64.90 -43.97 -47.36
C GLU A 95 65.11 -45.48 -47.12
N ALA A 96 64.23 -46.11 -46.32
CA ALA A 96 64.22 -47.55 -46.13
C ALA A 96 63.92 -48.31 -47.44
N ALA A 97 62.99 -47.83 -48.26
CA ALA A 97 62.73 -48.39 -49.59
C ALA A 97 63.95 -48.22 -50.52
N ARG A 98 64.67 -47.11 -50.40
CA ARG A 98 65.89 -46.83 -51.18
C ARG A 98 67.06 -47.76 -50.83
N ALA A 99 67.15 -48.20 -49.57
CA ALA A 99 68.15 -49.17 -49.10
C ALA A 99 67.86 -50.63 -49.53
N GLY A 100 66.74 -50.90 -50.21
CA GLY A 100 66.37 -52.22 -50.72
C GLY A 100 66.19 -53.26 -49.60
N GLU A 101 66.72 -54.47 -49.78
CA GLU A 101 66.57 -55.57 -48.79
C GLU A 101 67.14 -55.24 -47.41
N GLN A 102 68.19 -54.41 -47.34
CA GLN A 102 68.79 -54.02 -46.05
C GLN A 102 67.89 -53.06 -45.25
N GLY A 103 66.96 -52.37 -45.92
CA GLY A 103 66.04 -51.41 -45.30
C GLY A 103 64.71 -52.01 -44.83
N ARG A 104 64.44 -53.29 -45.09
CA ARG A 104 63.14 -53.93 -44.82
C ARG A 104 62.65 -53.77 -43.38
N GLY A 105 63.54 -53.99 -42.40
CA GLY A 105 63.19 -53.83 -40.98
C GLY A 105 62.86 -52.38 -40.62
N PHE A 106 63.61 -51.41 -41.17
CA PHE A 106 63.35 -49.98 -40.97
C PHE A 106 62.05 -49.52 -41.64
N ALA A 107 61.69 -50.09 -42.80
CA ALA A 107 60.45 -49.77 -43.49
C ALA A 107 59.22 -50.12 -42.63
N VAL A 108 59.22 -51.30 -41.99
CA VAL A 108 58.13 -51.72 -41.09
C VAL A 108 57.98 -50.77 -39.90
N VAL A 109 59.10 -50.39 -39.28
CA VAL A 109 59.08 -49.43 -38.15
C VAL A 109 58.58 -48.07 -38.61
N ALA A 110 59.02 -47.58 -39.76
CA ALA A 110 58.58 -46.29 -40.30
C ALA A 110 57.07 -46.27 -40.58
N ASP A 111 56.50 -47.34 -41.14
CA ASP A 111 55.05 -47.44 -41.36
C ASP A 111 54.26 -47.50 -40.04
N GLU A 112 54.76 -48.20 -39.01
CA GLU A 112 54.12 -48.26 -37.70
C GLU A 112 54.12 -46.89 -37.00
N VAL A 113 55.24 -46.16 -37.06
CA VAL A 113 55.34 -44.78 -36.54
C VAL A 113 54.40 -43.85 -37.32
N ARG A 114 54.27 -44.02 -38.63
CA ARG A 114 53.35 -43.22 -39.46
C ARG A 114 51.90 -43.46 -39.04
N GLN A 115 51.49 -44.72 -38.87
CA GLN A 115 50.15 -45.06 -38.41
C GLN A 115 49.86 -44.50 -37.00
N LEU A 116 50.84 -44.57 -36.10
CA LEU A 116 50.71 -44.00 -34.75
C LEU A 116 50.52 -42.48 -34.82
N ALA A 117 51.31 -41.78 -35.64
CA ALA A 117 51.20 -40.34 -35.83
C ALA A 117 49.81 -39.94 -36.39
N GLN A 118 49.29 -40.66 -37.39
CA GLN A 118 47.95 -40.45 -37.93
C GLN A 118 46.84 -40.69 -36.90
N ARG A 119 46.98 -41.74 -36.06
CA ARG A 119 46.04 -42.01 -34.95
C ARG A 119 46.07 -40.88 -33.91
N THR A 120 47.25 -40.37 -33.58
CA THR A 120 47.41 -39.23 -32.67
C THR A 120 46.74 -37.98 -33.25
N GLN A 121 46.96 -37.64 -34.52
CA GLN A 121 46.30 -36.50 -35.18
C GLN A 121 44.78 -36.59 -35.10
N ARG A 122 44.21 -37.76 -35.42
CA ARG A 122 42.76 -37.98 -35.36
C ARG A 122 42.22 -37.77 -33.93
N ALA A 123 42.88 -38.37 -32.94
CA ALA A 123 42.49 -38.22 -31.54
C ALA A 123 42.59 -36.76 -31.07
N THR A 124 43.64 -36.03 -31.45
CA THR A 124 43.75 -34.60 -31.11
C THR A 124 42.65 -33.76 -31.76
N GLY A 125 42.25 -34.06 -32.99
CA GLY A 125 41.14 -33.36 -33.66
C GLY A 125 39.78 -33.61 -33.01
N GLU A 126 39.52 -34.85 -32.56
CA GLU A 126 38.33 -35.20 -31.79
C GLU A 126 38.30 -34.44 -30.44
N ILE A 127 39.43 -34.40 -29.71
CA ILE A 127 39.53 -33.66 -28.45
C ILE A 127 39.36 -32.15 -28.68
N GLN A 128 39.95 -31.60 -29.74
CA GLN A 128 39.80 -30.18 -30.08
C GLN A 128 38.35 -29.80 -30.34
N SER A 129 37.59 -30.65 -31.02
CA SER A 129 36.14 -30.46 -31.22
C SER A 129 35.38 -30.45 -29.88
N MET A 130 35.73 -31.35 -28.95
CA MET A 130 35.14 -31.35 -27.60
C MET A 130 35.49 -30.08 -26.80
N ILE A 131 36.73 -29.59 -26.92
CA ILE A 131 37.16 -28.34 -26.26
C ILE A 131 36.42 -27.12 -26.82
N GLN A 132 36.19 -27.05 -28.13
CA GLN A 132 35.39 -25.99 -28.74
C GLN A 132 33.94 -26.00 -28.24
N ALA A 133 33.33 -27.19 -28.12
CA ALA A 133 32.00 -27.32 -27.53
C ALA A 133 31.95 -26.86 -26.06
N LEU A 134 32.98 -27.19 -25.27
CA LEU A 134 33.11 -26.74 -23.88
C LEU A 134 33.28 -25.21 -23.78
N GLN A 135 34.07 -24.61 -24.66
CA GLN A 135 34.24 -23.15 -24.72
C GLN A 135 32.91 -22.45 -25.05
N GLY A 136 32.20 -22.92 -26.08
CA GLY A 136 30.87 -22.39 -26.43
C GLY A 136 29.86 -22.56 -25.29
N GLY A 137 29.86 -23.70 -24.60
CA GLY A 137 29.03 -23.95 -23.42
C GLY A 137 29.35 -23.00 -22.26
N ALA A 138 30.63 -22.71 -22.03
CA ALA A 138 31.06 -21.74 -21.02
C ALA A 138 30.59 -20.32 -21.36
N GLU A 139 30.75 -19.88 -22.62
CA GLU A 139 30.29 -18.57 -23.09
C GLU A 139 28.77 -18.41 -22.95
N HIS A 140 28.00 -19.41 -23.37
CA HIS A 140 26.55 -19.42 -23.17
C HIS A 140 26.17 -19.31 -21.68
N SER A 141 26.92 -19.99 -20.81
CA SER A 141 26.70 -19.92 -19.36
C SER A 141 26.98 -18.51 -18.82
N VAL A 142 28.05 -17.84 -19.26
CA VAL A 142 28.33 -16.44 -18.88
C VAL A 142 27.18 -15.51 -19.28
N VAL A 143 26.66 -15.62 -20.50
CA VAL A 143 25.53 -14.79 -20.97
C VAL A 143 24.28 -15.05 -20.14
N ALA A 144 23.96 -16.32 -19.85
CA ALA A 144 22.83 -16.67 -19.00
C ALA A 144 22.98 -16.10 -17.58
N MET A 145 24.20 -16.09 -17.04
CA MET A 145 24.48 -15.51 -15.73
C MET A 145 24.37 -13.99 -15.71
N GLN A 146 24.82 -13.29 -16.75
CA GLN A 146 24.63 -11.83 -16.85
C GLN A 146 23.14 -11.47 -16.85
N ARG A 147 22.33 -12.19 -17.64
CA ARG A 147 20.88 -12.00 -17.66
C ARG A 147 20.25 -12.27 -16.30
N SER A 148 20.68 -13.31 -15.61
CA SER A 148 20.17 -13.61 -14.27
C SER A 148 20.59 -12.56 -13.24
N GLN A 149 21.75 -11.91 -13.38
CA GLN A 149 22.16 -10.79 -12.51
C GLN A 149 21.26 -9.57 -12.71
N GLU A 150 20.88 -9.26 -13.95
CA GLU A 150 19.90 -8.20 -14.24
C GLU A 150 18.53 -8.51 -13.60
N LEU A 151 18.08 -9.77 -13.67
CA LEU A 151 16.83 -10.19 -13.04
C LEU A 151 16.89 -10.06 -11.51
N VAL A 152 18.00 -10.47 -10.89
CA VAL A 152 18.25 -10.29 -9.45
C VAL A 152 18.18 -8.81 -9.07
N GLN A 153 18.80 -7.92 -9.85
CA GLN A 153 18.75 -6.47 -9.60
C GLN A 153 17.33 -5.92 -9.68
N ARG A 154 16.53 -6.36 -10.65
CA ARG A 154 15.11 -6.00 -10.76
C ARG A 154 14.28 -6.53 -9.59
N CYS A 155 14.58 -7.74 -9.11
CA CYS A 155 13.93 -8.28 -7.91
C CYS A 155 14.20 -7.41 -6.68
N VAL A 156 15.42 -6.89 -6.50
CA VAL A 156 15.74 -5.94 -5.42
C VAL A 156 14.91 -4.66 -5.53
N GLU A 157 14.74 -4.13 -6.74
CA GLU A 157 13.90 -2.94 -6.96
C GLU A 157 12.42 -3.22 -6.64
N TYR A 158 11.89 -4.36 -7.08
CA TYR A 158 10.51 -4.75 -6.79
C TYR A 158 10.24 -4.99 -5.30
N THR A 159 11.17 -5.61 -4.58
CA THR A 159 11.03 -5.78 -3.12
C THR A 159 11.05 -4.42 -2.43
N GLY A 160 11.95 -3.51 -2.82
CA GLY A 160 11.99 -2.15 -2.30
C GLY A 160 10.68 -1.37 -2.54
N ASN A 161 10.11 -1.45 -3.73
CA ASN A 161 8.82 -0.83 -4.04
C ASN A 161 7.67 -1.44 -3.22
N THR A 162 7.71 -2.76 -2.99
CA THR A 162 6.68 -3.44 -2.19
C THR A 162 6.72 -3.00 -0.73
N VAL A 163 7.90 -2.79 -0.15
CA VAL A 163 8.03 -2.22 1.21
C VAL A 163 7.35 -0.85 1.29
N GLN A 164 7.61 0.04 0.33
CA GLN A 164 6.97 1.37 0.32
C GLN A 164 5.44 1.29 0.20
N LEU A 165 4.90 0.31 -0.53
CA LEU A 165 3.46 0.09 -0.62
C LEU A 165 2.88 -0.39 0.71
N LEU A 166 3.58 -1.29 1.42
CA LEU A 166 3.16 -1.74 2.74
C LEU A 166 3.21 -0.62 3.79
N ASP A 167 4.19 0.27 3.73
CA ASP A 167 4.23 1.46 4.58
C ASP A 167 3.00 2.36 4.37
N ARG A 168 2.57 2.53 3.12
CA ARG A 168 1.33 3.29 2.81
C ARG A 168 0.07 2.59 3.34
N VAL A 169 0.05 1.25 3.30
CA VAL A 169 -1.05 0.47 3.89
C VAL A 169 -1.08 0.68 5.40
N HIS A 170 0.07 0.63 6.09
CA HIS A 170 0.17 0.89 7.52
C HIS A 170 -0.32 2.29 7.89
N CYS A 171 0.07 3.33 7.15
CA CYS A 171 -0.46 4.69 7.33
C CYS A 171 -1.99 4.76 7.16
N SER A 172 -2.55 4.00 6.21
CA SER A 172 -4.01 3.96 5.96
C SER A 172 -4.75 3.27 7.11
N ILE A 173 -4.16 2.23 7.68
CA ILE A 173 -4.67 1.52 8.86
C ILE A 173 -4.71 2.43 10.08
N GLU A 174 -3.64 3.20 10.33
CA GLU A 174 -3.61 4.18 11.43
C GLU A 174 -4.69 5.26 11.28
N ALA A 175 -4.95 5.73 10.06
CA ALA A 175 -6.05 6.65 9.80
C ALA A 175 -7.43 6.03 10.14
N ILE A 176 -7.65 4.75 9.81
CA ILE A 176 -8.89 4.03 10.16
C ILE A 176 -9.03 3.88 11.68
N LYS A 177 -7.95 3.53 12.39
CA LYS A 177 -7.95 3.47 13.86
C LYS A 177 -8.34 4.82 14.47
N SER A 178 -7.83 5.93 13.94
CA SER A 178 -8.19 7.29 14.39
C SER A 178 -9.67 7.61 14.17
N ILE A 179 -10.29 7.14 13.08
CA ILE A 179 -11.73 7.31 12.85
C ILE A 179 -12.51 6.60 13.96
N GLY A 180 -12.12 5.38 14.32
CA GLY A 180 -12.74 4.64 15.43
C GLY A 180 -12.74 5.42 16.75
N VAL A 181 -11.61 6.05 17.08
CA VAL A 181 -11.48 6.92 18.27
C VAL A 181 -12.42 8.12 18.17
N SER A 182 -12.37 8.88 17.07
CA SER A 182 -13.22 10.06 16.86
C SER A 182 -14.71 9.74 16.89
N THR A 183 -15.13 8.58 16.34
CA THR A 183 -16.52 8.13 16.40
C THR A 183 -16.97 7.82 17.83
N ARG A 184 -16.08 7.28 18.67
CA ARG A 184 -16.36 7.03 20.08
C ARG A 184 -16.55 8.34 20.86
N GLU A 185 -15.77 9.37 20.54
CA GLU A 185 -15.95 10.71 21.09
C GLU A 185 -17.28 11.33 20.63
N GLN A 186 -17.66 11.18 19.36
CA GLN A 186 -18.94 11.65 18.84
C GLN A 186 -20.14 10.99 19.52
N LEU A 187 -20.08 9.69 19.83
CA LEU A 187 -21.11 9.01 20.62
C LEU A 187 -21.29 9.64 22.00
N THR A 188 -20.17 9.93 22.67
CA THR A 188 -20.18 10.55 23.99
C THR A 188 -20.80 11.95 23.93
N ALA A 189 -20.42 12.73 22.91
CA ALA A 189 -21.01 14.05 22.67
C ALA A 189 -22.51 13.99 22.32
N ALA A 190 -22.94 13.00 21.53
CA ALA A 190 -24.34 12.83 21.17
C ALA A 190 -25.21 12.49 22.39
N ALA A 191 -24.73 11.63 23.29
CA ALA A 191 -25.41 11.32 24.55
C ALA A 191 -25.55 12.56 25.44
N GLU A 192 -24.55 13.44 25.46
CA GLU A 192 -24.63 14.70 26.21
C GLU A 192 -25.63 15.69 25.58
N VAL A 193 -25.68 15.77 24.25
CA VAL A 193 -26.70 16.56 23.54
C VAL A 193 -28.10 16.06 23.86
N GLU A 194 -28.31 14.75 23.90
CA GLU A 194 -29.58 14.14 24.27
C GLU A 194 -30.01 14.55 25.69
N ARG A 195 -29.07 14.50 26.65
CA ARG A 195 -29.30 14.98 28.02
C ARG A 195 -29.67 16.47 28.08
N LEU A 196 -28.96 17.31 27.33
CA LEU A 196 -29.22 18.76 27.28
C LEU A 196 -30.58 19.08 26.66
N ILE A 197 -31.02 18.32 25.64
CA ILE A 197 -32.34 18.48 25.04
C ILE A 197 -33.44 18.15 26.06
N GLU A 198 -33.29 17.05 26.81
CA GLU A 198 -34.29 16.67 27.82
C GLU A 198 -34.37 17.71 28.95
N GLN A 199 -33.24 18.27 29.36
CA GLN A 199 -33.21 19.38 30.32
C GLN A 199 -33.93 20.64 29.77
N ALA A 200 -33.65 21.01 28.53
CA ALA A 200 -34.30 22.16 27.89
C ALA A 200 -35.83 21.95 27.77
N ARG A 201 -36.29 20.72 27.51
CA ARG A 201 -37.72 20.38 27.54
C ARG A 201 -38.33 20.60 28.91
N GLY A 202 -37.66 20.14 29.97
CA GLY A 202 -38.09 20.38 31.35
C GLY A 202 -38.24 21.87 31.65
N ILE A 203 -37.23 22.67 31.32
CA ILE A 203 -37.25 24.13 31.50
C ILE A 203 -38.38 24.79 30.70
N ALA A 204 -38.59 24.37 29.45
CA ALA A 204 -39.65 24.91 28.60
C ALA A 204 -41.05 24.58 29.17
N ALA A 205 -41.25 23.38 29.70
CA ALA A 205 -42.49 22.97 30.36
C ALA A 205 -42.75 23.78 31.63
N ASP A 206 -41.72 24.00 32.45
CA ASP A 206 -41.78 24.83 33.66
C ASP A 206 -42.11 26.29 33.31
N THR A 207 -41.49 26.82 32.25
CA THR A 207 -41.74 28.17 31.75
C THR A 207 -43.17 28.32 31.25
N ALA A 208 -43.68 27.34 30.49
CA ALA A 208 -45.06 27.36 30.01
C ALA A 208 -46.07 27.32 31.17
N ARG A 209 -45.78 26.52 32.21
CA ARG A 209 -46.59 26.47 33.43
C ARG A 209 -46.58 27.82 34.16
N GLY A 210 -45.40 28.40 34.39
CA GLY A 210 -45.29 29.71 35.03
C GLY A 210 -45.97 30.83 34.24
N ALA A 211 -45.91 30.79 32.91
CA ALA A 211 -46.64 31.74 32.06
C ALA A 211 -48.17 31.60 32.21
N ALA A 212 -48.68 30.38 32.34
CA ALA A 212 -50.10 30.12 32.58
C ALA A 212 -50.54 30.64 33.97
N GLU A 213 -49.73 30.41 35.01
CA GLU A 213 -49.97 30.93 36.36
C GLU A 213 -50.01 32.47 36.37
N VAL A 214 -49.02 33.12 35.72
CA VAL A 214 -48.99 34.60 35.59
C VAL A 214 -50.21 35.13 34.83
N ALA A 215 -50.68 34.44 33.80
CA ALA A 215 -51.89 34.82 33.08
C ALA A 215 -53.15 34.71 33.97
N GLU A 216 -53.26 33.66 34.78
CA GLU A 216 -54.36 33.51 35.75
C GLU A 216 -54.35 34.62 36.81
N ASP A 217 -53.19 34.92 37.37
CA ASP A 217 -53.02 35.99 38.35
C ASP A 217 -53.34 37.36 37.76
N SER A 218 -52.97 37.60 36.51
CA SER A 218 -53.33 38.83 35.79
C SER A 218 -54.85 38.99 35.66
N LEU A 219 -55.57 37.92 35.32
CA LEU A 219 -57.04 37.92 35.26
C LEU A 219 -57.69 38.11 36.65
N ARG A 220 -57.05 37.62 37.72
CA ARG A 220 -57.49 37.88 39.10
C ARG A 220 -57.29 39.35 39.47
N LEU A 221 -56.13 39.91 39.16
CA LEU A 221 -55.82 41.32 39.42
C LEU A 221 -56.77 42.25 38.66
N GLU A 222 -57.08 41.95 37.40
CA GLU A 222 -58.06 42.69 36.60
C GLU A 222 -59.46 42.67 37.25
N ARG A 223 -59.91 41.50 37.73
CA ARG A 223 -61.16 41.38 38.50
C ARG A 223 -61.15 42.18 39.79
N LEU A 224 -60.06 42.11 40.56
CA LEU A 224 -59.89 42.88 41.81
C LEU A 224 -59.91 44.39 41.54
N ALA A 225 -59.20 44.85 40.50
CA ALA A 225 -59.19 46.24 40.07
C ALA A 225 -60.58 46.70 39.62
N GLY A 226 -61.31 45.87 38.86
CA GLY A 226 -62.70 46.13 38.48
C GLY A 226 -63.64 46.26 39.68
N ASN A 227 -63.52 45.36 40.67
CA ASN A 227 -64.31 45.42 41.90
C ASN A 227 -64.01 46.68 42.72
N LEU A 228 -62.73 47.04 42.88
CA LEU A 228 -62.32 48.27 43.58
C LEU A 228 -62.84 49.52 42.86
N SER A 229 -62.76 49.57 41.53
CA SER A 229 -63.32 50.66 40.73
C SER A 229 -64.84 50.79 40.93
N GLY A 230 -65.56 49.66 40.93
CA GLY A 230 -66.99 49.62 41.24
C GLY A 230 -67.34 50.12 42.63
N LEU A 231 -66.57 49.70 43.66
CA LEU A 231 -66.72 50.20 45.03
C LEU A 231 -66.50 51.73 45.09
N CYS A 232 -65.44 52.25 44.48
CA CYS A 232 -65.17 53.69 44.40
C CYS A 232 -66.29 54.45 43.66
N ALA A 233 -66.88 53.88 42.62
CA ALA A 233 -68.04 54.46 41.94
C ALA A 233 -69.29 54.49 42.83
N GLY A 234 -69.50 53.47 43.69
CA GLY A 234 -70.56 53.45 44.69
C GLY A 234 -70.37 54.49 45.81
N PHE A 235 -69.12 54.85 46.12
CA PHE A 235 -68.79 55.94 47.05
C PHE A 235 -68.85 57.34 46.43
N ARG A 236 -69.20 57.49 45.14
CA ARG A 236 -69.60 58.80 44.58
C ARG A 236 -70.99 59.17 45.11
N ILE A 237 -71.03 59.67 46.34
CA ILE A 237 -72.16 60.38 46.91
C ILE A 237 -71.84 61.88 46.87
N SER A 238 -72.59 62.61 46.03
CA SER A 238 -72.84 64.05 46.00
C SER A 238 -71.68 65.07 45.97
N GLY A 239 -71.45 65.65 44.80
CA GLY A 239 -71.08 67.07 44.60
C GLY A 239 -72.18 67.75 43.76
N PRO A 240 -72.48 69.06 43.95
CA PRO A 240 -73.83 69.63 43.81
C PRO A 240 -74.36 69.74 42.37
N ALA A 241 -75.69 69.70 42.25
CA ALA A 241 -76.49 69.94 41.04
C ALA A 241 -76.32 71.39 40.49
N PRO A 242 -76.68 71.65 39.22
CA PRO A 242 -76.00 72.61 38.36
C PRO A 242 -76.56 74.04 38.42
N SER A 243 -75.71 75.05 38.25
CA SER A 243 -76.13 76.44 38.00
C SER A 243 -76.20 76.73 36.49
N ARG A 244 -77.42 76.67 35.94
CA ARG A 244 -78.07 77.37 34.79
C ARG A 244 -77.29 77.92 33.57
N GLN A 245 -76.00 77.69 33.37
CA GLN A 245 -75.22 78.34 32.30
C GLN A 245 -74.77 77.39 31.17
N GLN A 246 -75.41 76.21 31.08
CA GLN A 246 -75.08 75.17 30.10
C GLN A 246 -76.01 75.11 28.87
N ALA A 247 -76.88 76.11 28.63
CA ALA A 247 -77.91 76.01 27.59
C ALA A 247 -77.55 76.57 26.19
N LEU A 248 -76.33 77.07 25.93
CA LEU A 248 -76.05 77.80 24.67
C LEU A 248 -74.95 77.28 23.75
N LEU A 249 -74.31 76.14 24.00
CA LEU A 249 -73.27 75.62 23.09
C LEU A 249 -73.46 74.15 22.67
N GLN A 250 -74.68 73.61 22.75
CA GLN A 250 -75.08 72.50 21.87
C GLN A 250 -75.58 73.07 20.54
N ALA A 251 -74.66 73.36 19.61
CA ALA A 251 -75.00 73.46 18.19
C ALA A 251 -73.74 73.39 17.31
N SER A 252 -73.04 72.25 17.29
CA SER A 252 -72.36 71.73 16.08
C SER A 252 -71.60 70.42 16.37
N ALA A 253 -72.23 69.31 16.00
CA ALA A 253 -71.54 68.13 15.44
C ALA A 253 -71.84 68.12 13.92
N PRO A 254 -71.29 67.23 13.08
CA PRO A 254 -70.33 66.11 13.29
C PRO A 254 -69.14 66.16 12.29
N VAL A 255 -68.14 65.25 12.29
CA VAL A 255 -68.00 64.03 11.42
C VAL A 255 -66.47 63.71 11.45
N ALA A 256 -65.96 62.60 11.99
CA ALA A 256 -65.84 61.20 11.51
C ALA A 256 -64.44 60.81 10.98
N LEU A 257 -64.10 59.53 11.24
CA LEU A 257 -63.16 58.61 10.56
C LEU A 257 -61.65 58.61 10.93
N LEU A 258 -61.27 57.68 11.83
CA LEU A 258 -60.52 56.40 11.62
C LEU A 258 -59.47 56.29 10.47
N PRO A 259 -58.53 55.32 10.51
CA PRO A 259 -57.10 55.52 10.80
C PRO A 259 -56.16 54.99 9.68
N ALA A 260 -54.84 55.07 9.91
CA ALA A 260 -53.83 54.06 9.57
C ALA A 260 -52.58 54.29 10.42
#